data_AF-A0A3M4L9U0-F1
#
_entry.id   AF-A0A3M4L9U0-F1
#
_cell.length_a   1.000
_cell.length_b   1.000
_cell.length_c   1.000
_cell.angle_alpha   90.00
_cell.angle_beta   90.00
_cell.angle_gamma   90.00
#
_symmetry.space_group_name_H-M   'P 1'
#
loop_
_entity.id
_entity.type
_entity.pdbx_description
1 polymer ?
#
loop_
_entity_poly.entity_id
_entity_poly.type
_entity_poly.pdbx_seq_one_letter_code
_entity_poly.pdbx_strand_id
1 'polypeptide(L)' 'ETRVQVLKEPDRDPTSQSWMWVQASGPPDRKVVLFDYTSSRAQEVPLCLLESYRGYVMTDDYAGYNALA' A
#
# COMPACT_ATOMS: atom_id res chain seq x y z
N GLU A 1 0.63 10.70 4.00
CA GLU A 1 0.96 9.31 4.34
C GLU A 1 0.52 9.00 5.77
N THR A 2 -0.07 7.82 5.98
CA THR A 2 -0.72 7.45 7.24
C THR A 2 0.07 6.36 7.96
N ARG A 3 0.37 6.61 9.25
CA ARG A 3 0.98 5.63 10.16
C ARG A 3 -0.11 4.92 10.96
N VAL A 4 0.05 3.63 11.19
CA VAL A 4 -0.89 2.81 11.97
C VAL A 4 -0.15 1.91 12.96
N GLN A 5 -0.76 1.65 14.12
CA GLN A 5 -0.31 0.61 15.05
C GLN A 5 -1.05 -0.70 14.78
N VAL A 6 -0.31 -1.80 14.76
CA VAL A 6 -0.86 -3.14 14.61
C VAL A 6 -0.56 -3.91 15.89
N LEU A 7 -1.59 -4.06 16.73
CA LEU A 7 -1.44 -4.56 18.11
C LEU A 7 -0.88 -5.99 18.21
N LYS A 8 -1.02 -6.78 17.15
CA LYS A 8 -0.60 -8.19 17.08
C LYS A 8 0.22 -8.47 15.83
N GLU A 9 1.05 -7.53 15.43
CA GLU A 9 1.98 -7.75 14.32
C GLU A 9 3.06 -8.77 14.75
N PRO A 10 3.27 -9.86 14.01
CA PRO A 10 4.29 -10.85 14.35
C PRO A 10 5.66 -10.20 14.50
N ASP A 11 6.39 -10.63 15.54
CA ASP A 11 7.77 -10.22 15.81
C ASP A 11 7.99 -8.70 15.99
N ARG A 12 6.94 -7.95 16.32
CA ARG A 12 7.00 -6.50 16.55
C ARG A 12 6.27 -6.07 17.81
N ASP A 13 6.77 -5.00 18.43
CA ASP A 13 6.14 -4.41 19.61
C ASP A 13 4.79 -3.77 19.23
N PRO A 14 3.71 -3.93 20.03
CA PRO A 14 2.39 -3.35 19.75
C PRO A 14 2.36 -1.82 19.60
N THR A 15 3.36 -1.11 20.13
CA THR A 15 3.50 0.34 19.99
C THR A 15 4.18 0.76 18.68
N SER A 16 4.77 -0.20 17.96
CA SER A 16 5.44 0.01 16.68
C SER A 16 4.48 0.55 15.62
N GLN A 17 5.02 1.36 14.71
CA GLN A 17 4.27 1.98 13.64
C GLN A 17 4.54 1.31 12.29
N SER A 18 3.48 1.13 11.50
CA SER A 18 3.47 0.62 10.12
C SER A 18 2.90 1.68 9.18
N TRP A 19 3.14 1.53 7.89
CA TRP A 19 2.59 2.38 6.83
C TRP A 19 1.33 1.73 6.27
N MET A 20 0.28 2.52 6.10
CA MET A 20 -0.96 2.09 5.45
C MET A 20 -0.88 2.39 3.95
N TRP A 21 -1.10 1.36 3.13
CA TRP A 21 -1.20 1.48 1.69
C TRP A 21 -2.66 1.34 1.28
N VAL A 22 -3.15 2.30 0.49
CA VAL A 22 -4.56 2.34 0.08
C VAL A 22 -4.64 2.29 -1.43
N GLN A 23 -5.42 1.33 -1.94
CA GLN A 23 -5.65 1.15 -3.37
C GLN A 23 -7.14 1.28 -3.64
N ALA A 24 -7.52 2.17 -4.55
CA ALA A 24 -8.91 2.33 -4.99
C ALA A 24 -9.05 1.82 -6.42
N SER A 25 -10.02 0.93 -6.65
CA SER A 25 -10.28 0.36 -7.98
C SER A 25 -11.76 0.04 -8.16
N GLY A 26 -12.10 -0.56 -9.31
CA GLY A 26 -13.46 -0.95 -9.68
C GLY A 26 -14.21 0.14 -10.46
N PRO A 27 -15.31 -0.23 -11.16
CA PRO A 27 -16.12 0.71 -11.91
C PRO A 27 -16.88 1.66 -10.97
N PRO A 28 -17.40 2.81 -11.47
CA PRO A 28 -18.06 3.81 -10.64
C PRO A 28 -19.18 3.28 -9.72
N ASP A 29 -19.88 2.23 -10.17
CA ASP A 29 -20.97 1.56 -9.46
C ASP A 29 -20.50 0.44 -8.51
N ARG A 30 -19.24 0.00 -8.59
CA ARG A 30 -18.66 -1.07 -7.76
C ARG A 30 -17.23 -0.75 -7.35
N LYS A 31 -17.10 0.27 -6.51
CA LYS A 31 -15.81 0.67 -5.94
C LYS A 31 -15.31 -0.37 -4.95
N VAL A 32 -14.02 -0.68 -5.04
CA VAL A 32 -13.28 -1.48 -4.07
C VAL A 32 -12.15 -0.62 -3.53
N VAL A 33 -12.01 -0.58 -2.21
CA VAL A 33 -10.88 0.05 -1.53
C VAL A 33 -10.17 -1.03 -0.74
N LEU A 34 -8.93 -1.31 -1.11
CA LEU A 34 -8.07 -2.25 -0.41
C LEU A 34 -7.13 -1.49 0.53
N PHE A 35 -6.98 -2.03 1.73
CA PHE A 35 -6.10 -1.51 2.76
C PHE A 35 -5.07 -2.58 3.08
N ASP A 36 -3.82 -2.27 2.78
CA ASP A 36 -2.66 -3.07 3.15
C ASP A 36 -1.84 -2.31 4.18
N TYR A 37 -1.08 -3.03 5.01
CA TYR A 37 -0.10 -2.40 5.87
C TYR A 37 1.23 -3.12 5.76
N THR A 38 2.31 -2.39 5.97
CA THR A 38 3.66 -2.93 6.02
C THR A 38 4.53 -2.08 6.92
N SER A 39 5.55 -2.70 7.50
CA SER A 39 6.59 -2.00 8.27
C SER A 39 7.41 -1.03 7.40
N SER A 40 7.43 -1.23 6.08
CA SER A 40 8.24 -0.47 5.13
C SER A 40 7.42 0.51 4.29
N ARG A 41 8.06 1.59 3.85
CA ARG A 41 7.55 2.52 2.82
C ARG A 41 8.35 2.47 1.53
N ALA A 42 9.24 1.49 1.41
CA ALA A 42 10.17 1.39 0.32
C ALA A 42 9.46 1.00 -0.98
N GLN A 43 10.11 1.27 -2.12
CA GLN A 43 9.58 1.04 -3.46
C GLN A 43 9.24 -0.43 -3.76
N GLU A 44 9.79 -1.38 -3.01
CA GLU A 44 9.49 -2.81 -3.14
C GLU A 44 8.05 -3.13 -2.75
N VAL A 45 7.43 -2.31 -1.90
CA VAL A 45 6.05 -2.52 -1.46
C VAL A 45 5.06 -2.36 -2.61
N PRO A 46 5.01 -1.23 -3.35
CA PRO A 46 4.08 -1.09 -4.46
C PRO A 46 4.36 -2.09 -5.60
N LEU A 47 5.63 -2.52 -5.78
CA LEU A 47 5.96 -3.60 -6.72
C LEU A 47 5.28 -4.93 -6.33
N CYS A 48 5.31 -5.29 -5.05
CA CYS A 48 4.64 -6.49 -4.55
C CYS A 48 3.11 -6.36 -4.60
N LEU A 49 2.56 -5.21 -4.20
CA LEU A 49 1.10 -4.99 -4.21
C LEU A 49 0.51 -5.06 -5.61
N LEU A 50 1.29 -4.70 -6.64
CA LEU A 50 0.86 -4.62 -8.03
C LEU A 50 1.49 -5.69 -8.95
N GLU A 51 2.11 -6.74 -8.39
CA GLU A 51 2.96 -7.73 -9.10
C GLU A 51 2.31 -8.36 -10.35
N SER A 52 0.99 -8.41 -10.41
CA SER A 52 0.24 -8.96 -11.56
C SER A 52 -0.84 -8.02 -12.09
N TYR A 53 -0.86 -6.77 -11.64
CA TYR A 53 -1.85 -5.79 -12.10
C TYR A 53 -1.60 -5.43 -13.57
N ARG A 54 -2.68 -5.35 -14.36
CA ARG A 54 -2.65 -4.88 -15.74
C ARG A 54 -3.70 -3.79 -15.92
N GLY A 55 -3.25 -2.62 -16.34
CA GLY A 55 -4.11 -1.46 -16.52
C GLY A 55 -3.33 -0.17 -16.34
N TYR A 56 -4.04 0.87 -15.91
CA TYR A 56 -3.44 2.16 -15.61
C TYR A 56 -3.38 2.36 -14.11
N VAL A 57 -2.20 2.73 -13.62
CA VAL A 57 -1.99 3.11 -12.22
C VAL A 57 -1.88 4.62 -12.17
N MET A 58 -2.70 5.25 -11.34
CA MET A 58 -2.58 6.66 -10.98
C MET A 58 -2.06 6.73 -9.56
N THR A 59 -0.98 7.49 -9.35
CA THR A 59 -0.33 7.64 -8.05
C THR A 59 -0.34 9.10 -7.62
N ASP A 60 0.03 9.35 -6.37
CA ASP A 60 0.18 10.70 -5.80
C ASP A 60 1.57 11.32 -6.07
N ASP A 61 2.30 10.80 -7.06
CA ASP A 61 3.67 11.18 -7.41
C ASP A 61 4.72 10.90 -6.31
N TYR A 62 4.41 10.00 -5.36
CA TYR A 62 5.43 9.50 -4.45
C TYR A 62 6.51 8.72 -5.23
N ALA A 63 7.77 9.14 -5.07
CA ALA A 63 8.92 8.59 -5.78
C ALA A 63 9.08 7.05 -5.66
N GLY A 64 8.51 6.43 -4.62
CA GLY A 64 8.50 4.97 -4.49
C GLY A 64 7.74 4.25 -5.61
N TYR A 65 6.86 4.94 -6.35
CA TYR A 65 6.16 4.39 -7.50
C TYR A 65 6.95 4.46 -8.81
N ASN A 66 8.09 5.17 -8.86
CA ASN A 66 8.91 5.29 -10.07
C ASN A 66 9.43 3.94 -10.58
N ALA A 67 9.53 2.94 -9.70
CA ALA A 67 9.91 1.57 -10.07
C ALA A 67 8.83 0.81 -10.86
N LEU A 68 7.59 1.33 -10.93
CA LEU A 68 6.50 0.75 -11.73
C LEU A 68 6.52 1.21 -13.19
N ALA A 69 7.29 2.26 -13.50
CA ALA A 69 7.35 2.89 -14.82
C ALA A 69 8.28 2.14 -15.79
#